data_AF-A0A1V5I7T8-F1
#
_entry.id   AF-A0A1V5I7T8-F1
#
_cell.length_a   1.000
_cell.length_b   1.000
_cell.length_c   1.000
_cell.angle_alpha   90.00
_cell.angle_beta   90.00
_cell.angle_gamma   90.00
#
_symmetry.space_group_name_H-M   'P 1'
#
loop_
_entity.id
_entity.type
_entity.pdbx_description
1 polymer ?
#
loop_
_entity_poly.entity_id
_entity_poly.type
_entity_poly.pdbx_seq_one_letter_code
_entity_poly.pdbx_strand_id
1 'polypeptide(L)'
;MEYPYTVRENFFLLLVNFMPVVNIQALLALALFILSLLVARIVVRIQSGLLPGGAIWVLYLRFLLGFLFAGSIILAFYSFAGKDIISGYL
;
A
#
# COMPACT_ATOMS: atom_id res chain seq x y z
N MET A 1 -22.90 -9.07 -34.17
CA MET A 1 -21.48 -9.03 -33.77
C MET A 1 -21.46 -8.94 -32.26
N GLU A 2 -20.81 -9.94 -31.65
CA GLU A 2 -21.01 -10.39 -30.28
C GLU A 2 -19.97 -9.77 -29.33
N TYR A 3 -20.46 -8.87 -28.45
CA TYR A 3 -20.04 -8.64 -27.05
C TYR A 3 -18.57 -8.16 -26.75
N PRO A 4 -18.25 -7.74 -25.51
CA PRO A 4 -18.44 -6.41 -24.89
C PRO A 4 -17.26 -6.10 -23.90
N TYR A 5 -17.48 -5.46 -22.74
CA TYR A 5 -16.61 -5.36 -21.53
C TYR A 5 -15.38 -4.42 -21.46
N THR A 6 -14.87 -3.82 -22.54
CA THR A 6 -13.60 -3.06 -22.47
C THR A 6 -13.69 -1.58 -22.07
N VAL A 7 -14.87 -0.99 -21.89
CA VAL A 7 -14.98 0.45 -21.53
C VAL A 7 -14.75 0.69 -20.03
N ARG A 8 -15.17 -0.25 -19.16
CA ARG A 8 -15.01 -0.13 -17.70
C ARG A 8 -13.54 -0.27 -17.27
N GLU A 9 -12.79 -1.17 -17.92
CA GLU A 9 -11.37 -1.41 -17.63
C GLU A 9 -10.50 -0.24 -18.12
N ASN A 10 -10.84 0.35 -19.28
CA ASN A 10 -10.14 1.53 -19.81
C ASN A 10 -10.50 2.83 -19.09
N PHE A 11 -11.68 2.93 -18.48
CA PHE A 11 -12.06 4.12 -17.70
C PHE A 11 -11.17 4.31 -16.47
N PHE A 12 -10.80 3.21 -15.80
CA PHE A 12 -9.84 3.25 -14.69
C PHE A 12 -8.46 3.72 -15.18
N LEU A 13 -7.99 3.22 -16.33
CA LEU A 13 -6.72 3.63 -16.93
C LEU A 13 -6.72 5.08 -17.43
N LEU A 14 -7.86 5.59 -17.90
CA LEU A 14 -8.03 7.00 -18.28
C LEU A 14 -8.07 7.94 -17.07
N LEU A 15 -8.76 7.55 -15.98
CA LEU A 15 -8.75 8.29 -14.72
C LEU A 15 -7.36 8.31 -14.07
N VAL A 16 -6.65 7.18 -14.11
CA VAL A 16 -5.27 7.08 -13.59
C VAL A 16 -4.30 7.94 -14.39
N ASN A 17 -4.42 8.02 -15.73
CA ASN A 17 -3.55 8.88 -16.55
C ASN A 17 -3.79 10.38 -16.33
N PHE A 18 -5.01 10.79 -15.96
CA PHE A 18 -5.33 12.18 -15.63
C PHE A 18 -5.09 12.54 -14.16
N MET A 19 -4.86 11.56 -13.28
CA MET A 19 -4.62 11.81 -11.87
C MET A 19 -3.17 12.25 -11.64
N PRO A 20 -2.95 13.32 -10.86
CA PRO A 20 -1.61 13.73 -10.44
C PRO A 20 -0.84 12.56 -9.82
N VAL A 21 0.44 12.40 -10.17
CA VAL A 21 1.28 11.30 -9.67
C VAL A 21 1.30 11.24 -8.13
N VAL A 22 1.13 12.40 -7.49
CA VAL A 22 1.00 12.58 -6.04
C VAL A 22 -0.22 11.85 -5.46
N ASN A 23 -1.36 11.81 -6.16
CA ASN A 23 -2.56 11.11 -5.70
C ASN A 23 -2.39 9.59 -5.78
N ILE A 24 -1.69 9.09 -6.80
CA ILE A 24 -1.37 7.66 -6.92
C ILE A 24 -0.42 7.25 -5.80
N GLN A 25 0.60 8.07 -5.51
CA GLN A 25 1.50 7.83 -4.38
C GLN A 25 0.75 7.85 -3.03
N ALA A 26 -0.21 8.76 -2.83
CA ALA A 26 -1.05 8.80 -1.63
C ALA A 26 -1.86 7.51 -1.48
N LEU A 27 -2.50 7.06 -2.57
CA LEU A 27 -3.32 5.86 -2.57
C LEU A 27 -2.48 4.62 -2.28
N LEU A 28 -1.27 4.54 -2.84
CA LEU A 28 -0.34 3.44 -2.63
C LEU A 28 0.23 3.44 -1.20
N ALA A 29 0.54 4.61 -0.64
CA ALA A 29 0.94 4.78 0.75
C ALA A 29 -0.17 4.31 1.71
N LEU A 30 -1.42 4.68 1.42
CA LEU A 30 -2.59 4.30 2.21
C LEU A 30 -2.90 2.80 2.09
N ALA A 31 -2.73 2.21 0.90
CA ALA A 31 -2.86 0.77 0.70
C ALA A 31 -1.81 -0.01 1.52
N LEU A 32 -0.54 0.44 1.49
CA LEU A 32 0.54 -0.14 2.31
C LEU A 32 0.28 0.02 3.81
N PHE A 33 -0.29 1.16 4.23
CA PHE A 33 -0.68 1.40 5.61
C PHE A 33 -1.72 0.38 6.08
N ILE A 34 -2.79 0.19 5.29
CA ILE A 34 -3.85 -0.79 5.60
C ILE A 34 -3.27 -2.20 5.65
N LEU A 35 -2.38 -2.54 4.72
CA LEU A 35 -1.70 -3.84 4.73
C LEU A 35 -0.90 -4.04 6.01
N SER A 36 -0.19 -3.00 6.49
CA SER A 36 0.53 -3.05 7.76
C SER A 36 -0.40 -3.32 8.94
N LEU A 37 -1.58 -2.69 8.98
CA LEU A 37 -2.57 -2.89 10.04
C LEU A 37 -3.14 -4.33 10.04
N LEU A 38 -3.30 -4.94 8.87
CA LEU A 38 -3.70 -6.35 8.76
C LEU A 38 -2.62 -7.28 9.34
N VAL A 39 -1.34 -7.02 9.03
CA VAL A 39 -0.22 -7.77 9.63
C VAL A 39 -0.19 -7.55 11.14
N ALA A 40 -0.41 -6.33 11.64
CA ALA A 40 -0.55 -6.05 13.08
C ALA A 40 -1.67 -6.86 13.73
N ARG A 41 -2.84 -6.92 13.10
CA ARG A 41 -3.97 -7.74 13.57
C ARG A 41 -3.61 -9.22 13.66
N ILE A 42 -2.86 -9.76 12.69
CA ILE A 42 -2.39 -11.15 12.72
C ILE A 42 -1.42 -11.36 13.89
N VAL A 43 -0.46 -10.45 14.09
CA VAL A 43 0.49 -10.51 15.23
C VAL A 43 -0.24 -10.51 16.57
N VAL A 44 -1.20 -9.61 16.74
CA VAL A 44 -2.00 -9.52 17.98
C VAL A 44 -2.80 -10.80 18.20
N ARG A 45 -3.37 -11.40 17.13
CA ARG A 45 -4.09 -12.69 17.24
C ARG A 45 -3.18 -13.87 17.61
N ILE A 46 -1.93 -13.87 17.14
CA ILE A 46 -0.93 -14.88 17.55
C ILE A 46 -0.55 -14.66 19.01
N GLN A 47 -0.28 -13.41 19.42
CA GLN A 47 0.05 -13.08 20.82
C GLN A 47 -1.10 -13.38 21.80
N SER A 48 -2.35 -13.19 21.38
CA SER A 48 -3.52 -13.47 22.21
C SER A 48 -3.85 -14.97 22.30
N GLY A 49 -3.02 -15.85 21.74
CA GLY A 49 -3.18 -17.31 21.81
C GLY A 49 -4.31 -17.88 20.93
N LEU A 50 -4.89 -17.06 20.04
CA LEU A 50 -5.95 -17.49 19.10
C LEU A 50 -5.39 -18.26 17.90
N LEU A 51 -4.12 -18.06 17.57
CA LEU A 51 -3.44 -18.71 16.45
C LEU A 51 -2.15 -19.37 16.95
N PRO A 52 -1.87 -20.65 16.61
CA PRO A 52 -0.61 -21.28 16.97
C PRO A 52 0.54 -20.59 16.22
N GLY A 53 1.36 -19.84 16.93
CA GLY A 53 2.54 -19.18 16.40
C GLY A 53 3.59 -19.02 17.48
N GLY A 54 4.76 -19.62 17.29
CA GLY A 54 5.86 -19.54 18.23
C GLY A 54 6.40 -18.11 18.40
N ALA A 55 7.12 -17.86 19.50
CA ALA A 55 7.72 -16.55 19.81
C ALA A 55 8.59 -15.99 18.66
N ILE A 56 9.24 -16.87 17.90
CA ILE A 56 10.06 -16.50 16.73
C ILE A 56 9.22 -15.91 15.58
N TRP A 57 8.00 -16.40 15.37
CA TRP A 57 7.08 -15.90 14.33
C TRP A 57 6.58 -14.51 14.66
N VAL A 58 6.27 -14.26 15.94
CA VAL A 58 5.87 -12.94 16.43
C VAL A 58 6.99 -11.92 16.22
N LEU A 59 8.24 -12.30 16.51
CA LEU A 59 9.41 -11.44 16.30
C LEU A 59 9.55 -11.06 14.81
N TYR A 60 9.49 -12.04 13.91
CA TYR A 60 9.61 -11.81 12.47
C TYR A 60 8.51 -10.89 11.93
N LEU A 61 7.25 -11.18 12.28
CA LEU A 61 6.12 -10.37 11.87
C LEU A 61 6.20 -8.93 12.41
N ARG A 62 6.83 -8.71 13.58
CA ARG A 62 7.02 -7.39 14.18
C ARG A 62 8.06 -6.55 13.42
N PHE A 63 9.14 -7.18 12.94
CA PHE A 63 10.09 -6.53 12.02
C PHE A 63 9.45 -6.22 10.66
N LEU A 64 8.69 -7.17 10.09
CA LEU A 64 7.95 -6.95 8.84
C LEU A 64 6.93 -5.82 8.96
N LEU A 65 6.24 -5.73 10.10
CA LEU A 65 5.34 -4.63 10.44
C LEU A 65 6.04 -3.28 10.43
N GLY A 66 7.17 -3.17 11.13
CA GLY A 66 7.95 -1.95 11.17
C GLY A 66 8.42 -1.52 9.78
N PHE A 67 8.83 -2.47 8.94
CA PHE A 67 9.23 -2.21 7.57
C PHE A 67 8.08 -1.70 6.69
N LEU A 68 6.93 -2.38 6.71
CA LEU A 68 5.72 -1.97 5.97
C LEU A 68 5.22 -0.59 6.41
N PHE A 69 5.25 -0.33 7.72
CA PHE A 69 4.83 0.94 8.31
C PHE A 69 5.78 2.08 7.93
N ALA A 70 7.10 1.86 8.03
CA ALA A 70 8.10 2.84 7.61
C ALA A 70 8.00 3.14 6.11
N GLY A 71 7.82 2.11 5.27
CA GLY A 71 7.60 2.26 3.84
C GLY A 71 6.35 3.09 3.51
N SER A 72 5.23 2.81 4.18
CA SER A 72 4.00 3.60 4.03
C SER A 72 4.20 5.08 4.39
N ILE A 73 4.90 5.37 5.50
CA ILE A 73 5.22 6.74 5.91
C ILE A 73 6.09 7.44 4.87
N ILE A 74 7.12 6.79 4.37
CA ILE A 74 8.01 7.36 3.34
C ILE A 74 7.23 7.68 2.07
N LEU A 75 6.40 6.75 1.56
CA LEU A 75 5.56 7.01 0.39
C LEU A 75 4.54 8.14 0.64
N ALA A 76 3.98 8.24 1.85
CA ALA A 76 3.06 9.32 2.21
C ALA A 76 3.79 10.67 2.19
N PHE A 77 5.01 10.76 2.74
CA PHE A 77 5.82 11.96 2.68
C PHE A 77 6.23 12.32 1.24
N TYR A 78 6.55 11.34 0.39
CA TYR A 78 6.81 11.58 -1.03
C TYR A 78 5.58 12.15 -1.75
N SER A 79 4.39 11.62 -1.46
CA SER A 79 3.12 12.14 -1.97
C SER A 79 2.84 13.57 -1.50
N PHE A 80 2.99 13.84 -0.20
CA PHE A 80 2.75 15.17 0.39
C PHE A 80 3.80 16.21 0.00
N ALA A 81 5.04 15.80 -0.23
CA ALA A 81 6.10 16.69 -0.68
C ALA A 81 5.80 17.26 -2.08
N GLY A 82 4.81 16.72 -2.80
CA GLY A 82 4.46 17.15 -4.15
C GLY A 82 5.64 17.07 -5.11
N LYS A 83 6.66 16.28 -4.74
CA LYS A 83 7.96 16.33 -5.36
C LYS A 83 7.90 15.44 -6.58
N ASP A 84 7.55 16.05 -7.71
CA ASP A 84 7.88 15.53 -9.03
C ASP A 84 9.40 15.37 -9.13
N ILE A 85 9.92 14.22 -8.70
CA ILE A 85 11.27 13.78 -9.09
C ILE A 85 11.32 13.47 -10.60
N ILE A 86 10.15 13.36 -11.25
CA ILE A 86 10.00 13.07 -12.68
C ILE A 86 10.08 14.34 -13.55
N SER A 87 9.75 15.53 -13.03
CA SER A 87 9.87 16.79 -13.79
C SER A 87 11.33 17.24 -14.03
N GLY A 88 12.32 16.52 -13.49
CA GLY A 88 13.75 16.79 -13.74
C GLY A 88 14.34 16.04 -14.94
N TYR A 89 13.58 15.18 -15.60
CA TYR A 89 14.04 14.32 -16.71
C TYR A 89 13.17 14.43 -17.98
N LEU A 90 12.38 15.51 -18.13
CA LEU A 90 11.79 15.88 -19.43
C LEU A 90 12.73 16.80 -20.21
#